data_AF-A0A6J7WAP5-F1
#
_entry.id   AF-A0A6J7WAP5-F1
#
_cell.length_a   1.000
_cell.length_b   1.000
_cell.length_c   1.000
_cell.angle_alpha   90.00
_cell.angle_beta   90.00
_cell.angle_gamma   90.00
#
_symmetry.space_group_name_H-M   'P 1'
#
loop_
_entity.id
_entity.type
_entity.pdbx_description
1 polymer ?
#
loop_
_entity_poly.entity_id
_entity_poly.type
_entity_poly.pdbx_seq_one_letter_code
_entity_poly.pdbx_strand_id
1 'polypeptide(L)' 'MLQTGRPVTQIAQELDINKGTLHNWVNTWKLNNPEPLKALSPVESVRVAEMETEIRRLRMENEFLKKAAAFFAKTQP' A
#
# COMPACT_ATOMS: atom_id res chain seq x y z
N MET A 1 9.26 -13.57 5.31
CA MET A 1 9.35 -14.89 5.99
C MET A 1 10.58 -14.86 6.88
N LEU A 2 10.58 -15.51 8.06
CA LEU A 2 11.84 -15.75 8.77
C LEU A 2 12.81 -16.42 7.78
N GLN A 3 13.97 -15.81 7.56
CA GLN A 3 14.86 -16.04 6.42
C GLN A 3 15.36 -17.49 6.25
N THR A 4 15.02 -18.39 7.18
CA THR A 4 15.38 -19.81 7.15
C THR A 4 14.30 -20.72 6.54
N GLY A 5 13.13 -20.20 6.17
CA GLY A 5 12.02 -21.00 5.61
C GLY A 5 11.37 -21.98 6.60
N ARG A 6 11.85 -22.05 7.85
CA ARG A 6 11.37 -22.96 8.88
C ARG A 6 10.18 -22.38 9.65
N PRO A 7 9.13 -23.16 9.97
CA PRO A 7 8.01 -22.70 10.77
C PRO A 7 8.43 -22.26 12.19
N VAL A 8 7.82 -21.18 12.70
CA VAL A 8 8.04 -20.67 14.08
C VAL A 8 7.85 -21.77 15.13
N THR A 9 6.92 -22.68 14.88
CA THR A 9 6.61 -23.80 15.78
C THR A 9 7.74 -24.81 15.91
N GLN A 10 8.49 -25.04 14.83
CA GLN A 10 9.65 -25.94 14.83
C GLN A 10 10.80 -25.30 15.61
N ILE A 11 11.06 -24.02 15.35
CA ILE A 11 12.10 -23.26 16.05
C ILE A 11 11.79 -23.15 17.55
N ALA A 12 10.53 -22.92 17.92
CA ALA A 12 10.10 -22.90 19.32
C ALA A 12 10.40 -24.23 20.04
N GLN A 13 10.20 -25.36 19.36
CA GLN A 13 10.50 -26.68 19.91
C GLN A 13 12.01 -26.93 20.04
N GLU A 14 12.80 -26.54 19.03
CA GLU A 14 14.27 -26.65 19.06
C GLU A 14 14.89 -25.81 20.20
N LEU A 15 14.29 -24.66 20.51
CA LEU A 15 14.76 -23.74 21.54
C LEU A 15 14.18 -24.02 22.93
N ASP A 16 13.27 -24.99 23.06
CA ASP A 16 12.49 -25.26 24.27
C ASP A 16 11.76 -24.00 24.82
N ILE A 17 11.21 -23.21 23.89
CA ILE A 17 10.46 -21.98 24.21
C ILE A 17 8.98 -22.23 23.90
N ASN A 18 8.10 -21.66 24.73
CA ASN A 18 6.68 -21.65 24.42
C ASN A 18 6.41 -21.00 23.05
N LYS A 19 5.64 -21.70 22.20
CA LYS A 19 5.30 -21.27 20.83
C LYS A 19 4.65 -19.88 20.79
N GLY A 20 3.77 -19.56 21.74
CA GLY A 20 3.11 -18.26 21.83
C GLY A 20 4.08 -17.13 22.18
N THR A 21 5.04 -17.39 23.06
CA THR A 21 6.09 -16.43 23.43
C THR A 21 6.98 -16.10 22.23
N LEU A 22 7.47 -17.13 21.53
CA LEU A 22 8.30 -16.90 20.34
C LEU A 22 7.51 -16.18 19.23
N HIS A 23 6.25 -16.54 19.04
CA HIS A 23 5.37 -15.86 18.08
C HIS A 23 5.20 -14.38 18.42
N ASN A 24 4.95 -14.06 19.70
CA ASN A 24 4.83 -12.67 20.16
C ASN A 24 6.12 -11.89 19.91
N TRP A 25 7.28 -12.45 20.23
CA TRP A 25 8.57 -11.79 19.96
C TRP A 25 8.81 -11.55 18.47
N VAL A 26 8.50 -12.53 17.62
CA VAL A 26 8.62 -12.37 16.15
C VAL A 26 7.69 -11.27 15.63
N ASN A 27 6.47 -11.18 16.15
CA ASN A 27 5.53 -10.13 15.75
C ASN A 27 5.98 -8.75 16.22
N THR A 28 6.40 -8.62 17.49
CA THR A 28 6.97 -7.38 18.01
C THR A 28 8.19 -6.95 17.21
N TRP A 29 9.07 -7.89 16.85
CA TRP A 29 10.24 -7.61 16.04
C TRP A 29 9.87 -7.12 14.64
N LYS A 30 8.89 -7.74 13.97
CA LYS A 30 8.39 -7.28 12.64
C LYS A 30 7.76 -5.89 12.68
N LEU A 31 7.04 -5.57 13.75
CA LEU A 31 6.46 -4.23 13.93
C LEU A 31 7.55 -3.17 14.13
N ASN A 32 8.59 -3.51 14.90
CA ASN A 32 9.70 -2.61 15.18
C ASN A 32 10.76 -2.56 14.06
N ASN A 33 10.76 -3.56 13.18
CA ASN A 33 11.63 -3.65 12.00
C ASN A 33 10.74 -3.79 10.76
N PRO A 34 10.00 -2.72 10.40
CA PRO A 34 9.29 -2.73 9.14
C PRO A 34 10.30 -3.00 8.03
N GLU A 35 9.95 -3.91 7.11
CA GLU A 35 10.69 -4.07 5.87
C GLU A 35 10.85 -2.66 5.27
N PRO A 36 12.08 -2.25 4.90
CA PRO A 36 12.27 -0.96 4.27
C PRO A 36 11.32 -0.91 3.08
N LEU A 37 10.43 0.10 3.06
CA LEU A 37 9.55 0.34 1.93
C LEU A 37 10.45 0.29 0.69
N LYS A 38 10.16 -0.63 -0.21
CA LYS A 38 10.95 -0.81 -1.41
C LYS A 38 10.98 0.55 -2.09
N ALA A 39 12.14 1.20 -2.07
CA ALA A 39 12.29 2.51 -2.70
C ALA A 39 11.83 2.34 -4.15
N LEU A 40 10.85 3.14 -4.56
CA LEU A 40 10.40 3.11 -5.94
C LEU A 40 11.62 3.32 -6.81
N SER A 41 11.81 2.46 -7.80
CA SER A 41 12.84 2.71 -8.80
C SER A 41 12.57 4.08 -9.45
N PRO A 42 13.60 4.75 -10.01
CA PRO A 42 13.39 6.01 -10.71
C PRO A 42 12.30 5.92 -11.79
N VAL A 43 12.21 4.77 -12.47
CA VAL A 43 11.19 4.48 -13.49
C VAL A 43 9.78 4.41 -12.87
N GLU A 44 9.62 3.68 -11.77
CA GLU A 44 8.33 3.59 -11.07
C GLU A 44 7.91 4.97 -10.52
N SER A 45 8.86 5.77 -10.03
CA SER A 45 8.58 7.12 -9.51
C SER A 45 8.09 8.07 -10.60
N VAL A 46 8.74 8.06 -11.77
CA VAL A 46 8.28 8.84 -12.94
C VAL A 46 6.89 8.38 -13.37
N ARG A 47 6.65 7.07 -13.43
CA ARG A 47 5.35 6.52 -13.81
C ARG A 47 4.23 6.94 -12.85
N VAL A 48 4.50 6.94 -11.55
CA VAL A 48 3.55 7.42 -10.53
C VAL A 48 3.26 8.91 -10.73
N ALA A 49 4.28 9.75 -10.95
CA ALA A 49 4.09 11.18 -11.16
C ALA A 49 3.26 11.51 -12.42
N GLU A 50 3.47 10.77 -13.51
CA GLU A 50 2.66 10.86 -14.73
C GLU A 50 1.20 10.48 -14.45
N MET A 51 0.98 9.34 -13.79
CA MET A 51 -0.36 8.87 -13.44
C MET A 51 -1.10 9.86 -12.54
N GLU A 52 -0.43 10.43 -11.54
CA GLU A 52 -1.04 11.45 -10.68
C GLU A 52 -1.42 12.72 -11.46
N THR A 53 -0.59 13.13 -12.40
CA THR A 53 -0.85 14.30 -13.26
C THR A 53 -2.07 14.05 -14.15
N GLU A 54 -2.16 12.86 -14.74
CA GLU A 54 -3.31 12.48 -15.57
C GLU A 54 -4.59 12.37 -14.74
N ILE A 55 -4.53 11.77 -13.54
CA ILE A 55 -5.68 11.72 -12.63
C ILE A 55 -6.16 13.13 -12.27
N ARG A 56 -5.25 14.06 -11.98
CA ARG A 56 -5.61 15.46 -11.71
C ARG A 56 -6.32 16.10 -12.91
N ARG A 57 -5.76 15.93 -14.11
CA ARG A 57 -6.36 16.44 -15.36
C ARG A 57 -7.75 15.87 -15.59
N LEU A 58 -7.90 14.55 -15.54
CA LEU A 58 -9.18 13.87 -15.76
C LEU A 58 -10.24 14.29 -14.73
N ARG A 59 -9.85 14.48 -13.46
CA ARG A 59 -10.77 15.00 -12.43
C ARG A 59 -11.25 16.41 -12.76
N MET A 60 -10.34 17.30 -13.18
CA MET A 60 -10.73 18.66 -13.56
C MET A 60 -11.68 18.68 -14.77
N GLU A 61 -11.38 17.89 -15.80
CA GLU A 61 -12.22 17.76 -16.98
C GLU A 61 -13.60 17.18 -16.63
N ASN A 62 -13.64 16.13 -15.80
CA ASN A 62 -14.89 15.55 -15.32
C ASN A 62 -15.75 16.58 -14.55
N GLU A 63 -15.14 17.37 -13.67
CA GLU A 63 -15.85 18.41 -12.92
C GLU A 63 -16.33 19.55 -13.83
N PHE A 64 -15.54 19.93 -14.84
CA PHE A 64 -15.98 20.89 -15.85
C PHE A 64 -17.19 20.38 -16.63
N LEU A 65 -17.13 19.13 -17.12
CA LEU A 65 -18.22 18.51 -17.87
C LEU A 65 -19.50 18.38 -17.03
N LYS A 66 -19.38 18.00 -15.76
CA LYS A 66 -20.53 17.98 -14.83
C LYS A 66 -21.17 19.35 -14.67
N LYS A 67 -20.37 20.40 -14.52
CA LYS A 67 -20.87 21.79 -14.41
C LYS A 67 -21.57 22.22 -15.70
N ALA A 68 -20.98 21.91 -16.85
CA ALA A 68 -21.58 22.19 -18.15
C ALA A 68 -22.92 21.44 -18.30
N ALA A 69 -22.96 20.14 -18.02
CA ALA A 69 -24.18 19.35 -18.06
C ALA A 69 -25.27 19.91 -17.14
N ALA A 70 -24.91 20.30 -15.91
CA ALA A 70 -25.85 20.92 -14.96
C ALA A 70 -26.35 22.30 -15.45
N PHE A 71 -25.50 23.09 -16.11
CA PHE A 71 -25.91 24.36 -16.70
C PHE A 71 -26.91 24.14 -17.84
N PHE A 72 -26.61 23.22 -18.76
CA PHE A 72 -27.50 22.88 -19.87
C PHE A 72 -28.83 22.29 -19.40
N ALA A 73 -28.82 21.40 -18.39
CA ALA A 73 -30.04 20.84 -17.82
C ALA A 73 -30.96 21.91 -17.18
N LYS A 74 -30.39 23.01 -16.65
CA LYS A 74 -31.15 24.13 -16.08
C LYS A 74 -31.67 25.12 -17.11
N THR A 75 -31.13 25.10 -18.33
CA THR A 75 -31.47 26.04 -19.41
C THR A 75 -32.34 25.42 -20.50
N GLN A 76 -32.65 24.12 -20.41
CA GLN A 76 -33.72 23.52 -21.20
C GLN A 76 -35.10 23.87 -20.60
N PRO A 77 -36.10 24.25 -21.42
CA PRO A 77 -37.44 24.61 -20.97
C PRO A 77 -38.23 23.45 -20.36
#